data_AF-A0A0K8WAV4-F1
#
_entry.id   AF-A0A0K8WAV4-F1
#
_cell.length_a   1.000
_cell.length_b   1.000
_cell.length_c   1.000
_cell.angle_alpha   90.00
_cell.angle_beta   90.00
_cell.angle_gamma   90.00
#
_symmetry.space_group_name_H-M   'P 1'
#
loop_
_entity.id
_entity.type
_entity.pdbx_description
1 polymer ?
#
loop_
_entity_poly.entity_id
_entity_poly.type
_entity_poly.pdbx_seq_one_letter_code
_entity_poly.pdbx_strand_id
1 'polypeptide(L)'
;MKPFPFSVNQPESEKIFNRRISSCRRVVENAFGHLKARFRQIGRGLEVNLKNVNLVIKSCCIIHNICNNRNDTVNMQWIQQANAGNSGRQPHRAHIDRQEIICGIEIRQAIMTHFIHGKYYL
;
A
#
# COMPACT_ATOMS: atom_id res chain seq x y z
N MET A 1 4.12 -3.72 -6.17
CA MET A 1 4.51 -5.07 -6.64
C MET A 1 3.27 -5.87 -7.03
N LYS A 2 3.28 -6.53 -8.19
CA LYS A 2 2.16 -7.35 -8.68
C LYS A 2 2.29 -8.78 -8.15
N PRO A 3 1.23 -9.38 -7.56
CA PRO A 3 1.25 -10.79 -7.16
C PRO A 3 1.41 -11.71 -8.38
N PHE A 4 1.86 -12.94 -8.15
CA PHE A 4 1.76 -14.00 -9.14
C PHE A 4 0.28 -14.28 -9.45
N PRO A 5 -0.07 -14.51 -10.74
CA PRO A 5 -1.43 -14.86 -11.11
C PRO A 5 -1.83 -16.16 -10.41
N PHE A 6 -3.12 -16.31 -10.13
CA PHE A 6 -3.63 -17.54 -9.56
C PHE A 6 -3.48 -18.69 -10.56
N SER A 7 -3.04 -19.84 -10.07
CA SER A 7 -2.96 -21.10 -10.82
C SER A 7 -3.38 -22.24 -9.92
N VAL A 8 -4.08 -23.24 -10.47
CA VAL A 8 -4.51 -24.43 -9.72
C VAL A 8 -3.30 -25.17 -9.14
N ASN A 9 -2.23 -25.28 -9.92
CA ASN A 9 -0.97 -25.92 -9.52
C ASN A 9 0.11 -24.87 -9.20
N GLN A 10 -0.24 -23.87 -8.37
CA GLN A 10 0.69 -22.79 -8.04
C GLN A 10 1.86 -23.31 -7.19
N PRO A 11 3.12 -23.05 -7.58
CA PRO A 11 4.30 -23.39 -6.80
C PRO A 11 4.25 -22.78 -5.38
N GLU A 12 4.78 -23.50 -4.39
CA GLU A 12 4.79 -23.04 -2.99
C GLU A 12 5.56 -21.72 -2.81
N SER A 13 6.64 -21.55 -3.58
CA SER A 13 7.41 -20.31 -3.70
C SER A 13 6.55 -19.09 -4.00
N GLU A 14 5.66 -19.21 -4.98
CA GLU A 14 4.76 -18.13 -5.38
C GLU A 14 3.65 -17.88 -4.35
N LYS A 15 3.14 -18.94 -3.70
CA LYS A 15 2.16 -18.82 -2.61
C LYS A 15 2.73 -18.04 -1.43
N ILE A 16 3.96 -18.39 -1.00
CA ILE A 16 4.67 -17.68 0.08
C ILE A 16 4.85 -16.21 -0.28
N PHE A 17 5.31 -15.93 -1.51
CA PHE A 17 5.47 -14.56 -1.99
C PHE A 17 4.13 -13.79 -1.98
N ASN A 18 3.08 -14.35 -2.56
CA ASN A 18 1.76 -13.73 -2.63
C ASN A 18 1.20 -13.45 -1.21
N ARG A 19 1.36 -14.39 -0.28
CA ARG A 19 0.97 -14.21 1.12
C ARG A 19 1.72 -13.05 1.78
N ARG A 20 3.05 -12.98 1.61
CA ARG A 20 3.88 -11.90 2.17
C ARG A 20 3.49 -10.53 1.59
N ILE A 21 3.38 -10.43 0.26
CA ILE A 21 2.99 -9.18 -0.40
C ILE A 21 1.59 -8.73 0.05
N SER A 22 0.62 -9.65 0.13
CA SER A 22 -0.71 -9.34 0.66
C SER A 22 -0.65 -8.86 2.12
N SER A 23 0.19 -9.47 2.96
CA SER A 23 0.37 -8.99 4.33
C SER A 23 0.96 -7.58 4.40
N CYS A 24 2.01 -7.30 3.64
CA CYS A 24 2.60 -5.96 3.56
C CYS A 24 1.60 -4.93 3.04
N ARG A 25 0.82 -5.27 2.00
CA ARG A 25 -0.23 -4.40 1.47
C ARG A 25 -1.28 -4.06 2.52
N ARG A 26 -1.78 -5.04 3.29
CA ARG A 26 -2.74 -4.79 4.36
C ARG A 26 -2.22 -3.77 5.38
N VAL A 27 -0.95 -3.85 5.78
CA VAL A 27 -0.34 -2.89 6.71
C VAL A 27 -0.34 -1.48 6.12
N VAL A 28 0.08 -1.34 4.86
CA VAL A 28 0.13 -0.06 4.15
C VAL A 28 -1.27 0.52 3.93
N GLU A 29 -2.22 -0.31 3.48
CA GLU A 29 -3.62 0.07 3.26
C GLU A 29 -4.28 0.53 4.56
N ASN A 30 -4.05 -0.17 5.67
CA ASN A 30 -4.56 0.23 6.99
C ASN A 30 -3.97 1.57 7.43
N ALA A 31 -2.66 1.79 7.27
CA ALA A 31 -2.02 3.06 7.61
C ALA A 31 -2.61 4.23 6.81
N PHE A 32 -2.78 4.07 5.49
CA PHE A 32 -3.43 5.09 4.67
C PHE A 32 -4.92 5.25 4.98
N GLY A 33 -5.62 4.18 5.34
CA GLY A 33 -7.01 4.24 5.82
C GLY A 33 -7.13 5.10 7.07
N HIS A 34 -6.25 4.88 8.05
CA HIS A 34 -6.19 5.68 9.28
C HIS A 34 -5.80 7.13 9.00
N LEU A 35 -4.84 7.37 8.10
CA LEU A 35 -4.44 8.71 7.71
C LEU A 35 -5.61 9.49 7.08
N LYS A 36 -6.32 8.89 6.12
CA LYS A 36 -7.50 9.49 5.48
C LYS A 36 -8.64 9.74 6.46
N ALA A 37 -8.88 8.82 7.38
CA ALA A 37 -9.90 8.96 8.42
C ALA A 37 -9.57 10.11 9.40
N ARG A 38 -8.30 10.23 9.80
CA ARG A 38 -7.81 11.28 10.70
C ARG A 38 -7.81 12.65 10.01
N PHE A 39 -7.31 12.73 8.78
CA PHE A 39 -7.24 13.95 7.98
C PHE A 39 -8.23 13.88 6.80
N ARG A 40 -9.52 13.99 7.11
CA ARG A 40 -10.64 13.79 6.17
C ARG A 40 -10.51 14.58 4.86
N GLN A 41 -9.86 15.73 4.89
CA GLN A 41 -9.60 16.58 3.72
C GLN A 41 -8.71 15.88 2.67
N ILE A 42 -7.74 15.04 3.08
CA ILE A 42 -6.91 14.29 2.14
C ILE A 42 -7.76 13.38 1.25
N GLY A 43 -8.81 12.76 1.80
CA GLY A 43 -9.69 11.87 1.07
C GLY A 43 -10.75 12.57 0.20
N ARG A 44 -11.08 13.83 0.50
CA ARG A 44 -12.10 14.62 -0.21
C ARG A 44 -11.52 15.54 -1.28
N GLY A 45 -10.21 15.76 -1.26
CA GLY A 45 -9.52 16.75 -2.08
C GLY A 45 -8.99 17.89 -1.22
N LEU A 46 -7.79 18.36 -1.54
CA LEU A 46 -7.17 19.47 -0.83
C LEU A 46 -7.38 20.76 -1.63
N GLU A 47 -8.05 21.74 -1.02
CA GLU A 47 -8.18 23.10 -1.55
C GLU A 47 -6.93 23.93 -1.26
N VAL A 48 -5.78 23.46 -1.74
CA VAL A 48 -4.49 24.14 -1.58
C VAL A 48 -3.79 24.28 -2.93
N ASN A 49 -2.90 25.25 -3.04
CA ASN A 49 -2.06 25.38 -4.23
C ASN A 49 -1.28 24.07 -4.48
N LEU A 50 -1.21 23.60 -5.73
CA LEU A 50 -0.50 22.38 -6.12
C LEU A 50 0.93 22.31 -5.59
N LYS A 51 1.61 23.46 -5.48
CA LYS A 51 2.96 23.57 -4.91
C LYS A 51 3.02 23.14 -3.44
N ASN A 52 1.91 23.31 -2.71
CA ASN A 52 1.81 23.03 -1.27
C ASN A 52 1.24 21.65 -0.95
N VAL A 53 0.62 20.96 -1.92
CA VAL A 53 0.01 19.63 -1.70
C VAL A 53 1.02 18.66 -1.09
N ASN A 54 2.22 18.57 -1.66
CA ASN A 54 3.27 17.68 -1.16
C ASN A 54 3.69 18.02 0.28
N LEU A 55 3.74 19.31 0.62
CA LEU A 55 4.07 19.75 1.97
C LEU A 55 2.98 19.36 2.97
N VAL A 56 1.71 19.60 2.62
CA VAL A 56 0.56 19.22 3.45
C VAL A 56 0.53 17.71 3.71
N ILE A 57 0.69 16.89 2.66
CA ILE A 57 0.70 15.43 2.80
C ILE A 57 1.84 14.96 3.71
N LYS A 58 3.05 15.50 3.54
CA LYS A 58 4.20 15.19 4.41
C LYS A 58 3.92 15.54 5.87
N SER A 59 3.40 16.75 6.12
CA SER A 59 3.03 17.19 7.47
C SER A 59 1.98 16.27 8.11
N CYS A 60 0.96 15.87 7.37
CA CYS A 60 -0.04 14.92 7.85
C CYS A 60 0.58 13.56 8.21
N CYS A 61 1.51 13.03 7.41
CA CYS A 61 2.23 11.80 7.74
C CYS A 61 3.07 11.94 9.03
N ILE A 62 3.76 13.06 9.21
CA ILE A 62 4.55 13.32 10.42
C ILE A 62 3.63 13.35 11.66
N ILE A 63 2.55 14.13 11.59
CA ILE A 63 1.59 14.25 12.69
C ILE A 63 0.93 12.89 12.99
N HIS A 64 0.57 12.13 11.96
CA HIS A 64 0.02 10.78 12.11
C HIS A 64 0.97 9.87 12.90
N ASN A 65 2.25 9.87 12.54
CA ASN A 65 3.26 9.06 13.22
C ASN A 65 3.43 9.48 14.68
N ILE A 66 3.43 10.79 14.97
CA ILE A 66 3.47 11.31 16.34
C ILE A 66 2.25 10.84 17.15
N CYS A 67 1.05 10.94 16.59
CA CYS A 67 -0.17 10.46 17.24
C CYS A 67 -0.13 8.95 17.50
N ASN A 68 0.29 8.14 16.52
CA ASN A 68 0.44 6.69 16.69
C ASN A 68 1.44 6.35 17.80
N ASN A 69 2.58 7.06 17.86
CA ASN A 69 3.58 6.86 18.92
C ASN A 69 3.04 7.23 20.32
N ARG A 70 2.05 8.12 20.38
CA ARG A 70 1.35 8.51 21.62
C ARG A 70 0.11 7.64 21.92
N ASN A 71 -0.11 6.57 21.15
CA ASN A 71 -1.31 5.72 21.24
C ASN A 71 -2.64 6.50 21.08
N ASP A 72 -2.60 7.64 20.38
CA ASP A 72 -3.79 8.41 20.06
C ASP A 72 -4.57 7.71 18.93
N THR A 73 -5.76 7.21 19.24
CA THR A 73 -6.55 6.37 18.33
C THR A 73 -7.42 7.21 17.39
N VAL A 74 -7.60 6.73 16.16
CA VAL A 74 -8.53 7.37 15.22
C VAL A 74 -9.95 6.89 15.54
N ASN A 75 -10.92 7.82 15.51
CA ASN A 75 -12.32 7.48 15.72
C ASN A 75 -12.78 6.36 14.76
N MET A 76 -13.28 5.26 15.32
CA MET A 76 -13.70 4.07 14.56
C MET A 76 -14.80 4.37 13.53
N GLN A 77 -15.70 5.32 13.83
CA GLN A 77 -16.75 5.74 12.88
C GLN A 77 -16.13 6.41 11.65
N TRP A 78 -15.04 7.17 11.82
CA TRP A 78 -14.35 7.81 10.70
C TRP A 78 -13.60 6.79 9.85
N ILE A 79 -13.05 5.74 10.45
CA ILE A 79 -12.43 4.62 9.72
C ILE A 79 -13.50 3.90 8.88
N GLN A 80 -14.65 3.59 9.47
CA GLN A 80 -15.76 2.94 8.75
C GLN A 80 -16.24 3.78 7.56
N GLN A 81 -16.43 5.08 7.76
CA GLN A 81 -16.82 6.02 6.70
C GLN A 81 -15.77 6.09 5.58
N ALA A 82 -14.48 6.13 5.93
CA ALA A 82 -13.39 6.16 4.95
C ALA A 82 -13.31 4.87 4.13
N ASN A 83 -13.60 3.71 4.75
CA ASN A 83 -13.62 2.42 4.09
C ASN A 83 -14.83 2.26 3.14
N ALA A 84 -16.00 2.78 3.51
CA ALA A 84 -17.20 2.74 2.68
C ALA A 84 -17.07 3.51 1.35
N GLY A 85 -16.25 4.57 1.33
CA GLY A 85 -15.98 5.37 0.13
C GLY A 85 -14.86 4.83 -0.78
N ASN A 86 -14.20 3.72 -0.42
CA ASN A 86 -12.97 3.26 -1.08
C ASN A 86 -13.20 2.44 -2.37
N SER A 87 -14.27 2.74 -3.12
CA SER A 87 -14.62 2.13 -4.41
C SER A 87 -13.84 2.73 -5.60
N GLY A 88 -12.73 3.41 -5.33
CA GLY A 88 -11.94 4.10 -6.34
C GLY A 88 -11.40 3.13 -7.39
N ARG A 89 -11.92 3.24 -8.61
CA ARG A 89 -11.41 2.52 -9.79
C ARG A 89 -9.91 2.83 -9.92
N GLN A 90 -9.09 1.79 -10.03
CA GLN A 90 -7.70 1.97 -10.43
C GLN A 90 -7.69 2.72 -11.76
N PRO A 91 -6.86 3.77 -11.93
CA PRO A 91 -6.72 4.43 -13.22
C PRO A 91 -6.36 3.39 -14.29
N HIS A 92 -6.86 3.60 -15.51
CA HIS A 92 -6.57 2.73 -16.64
C HIS A 92 -5.06 2.56 -16.78
N ARG A 93 -4.60 1.31 -16.94
CA ARG A 93 -3.18 0.98 -17.07
C ARG A 93 -2.56 1.85 -18.16
N ALA A 94 -1.50 2.58 -17.82
CA ALA A 94 -0.62 3.16 -18.82
C ALA A 94 -0.03 2.05 -19.71
N HIS A 95 0.27 2.36 -20.96
CA HIS A 95 1.02 1.45 -21.83
C HIS A 95 2.43 1.28 -21.26
N ILE A 96 2.72 0.12 -20.70
CA ILE A 96 4.02 -0.21 -20.09
C ILE A 96 4.95 -0.69 -21.20
N ASP A 97 6.17 -0.18 -21.25
CA ASP A 97 7.17 -0.63 -22.20
C ASP A 97 7.59 -2.10 -21.94
N ARG A 98 7.98 -2.82 -22.99
CA ARG A 98 8.41 -4.22 -22.88
C ARG A 98 9.59 -4.39 -21.93
N GLN A 99 10.53 -3.44 -21.90
CA GLN A 99 11.69 -3.51 -21.02
C GLN A 99 11.32 -3.35 -19.53
N GLU A 100 10.38 -2.46 -19.23
CA GLU A 100 9.85 -2.28 -17.87
C GLU A 100 9.10 -3.53 -17.37
N ILE A 101 8.41 -4.24 -18.27
CA ILE A 101 7.76 -5.52 -17.94
C ILE A 101 8.78 -6.56 -17.53
N ILE A 102 9.87 -6.70 -18.29
CA ILE A 102 10.94 -7.68 -18.02
C ILE A 102 11.60 -7.38 -16.66
N CYS A 103 12.01 -6.12 -16.43
CA CYS A 103 12.61 -5.71 -15.16
C CYS A 103 11.69 -5.99 -13.96
N GLY A 104 10.39 -5.70 -14.10
CA GLY A 104 9.40 -5.99 -13.05
C GLY A 104 9.26 -7.48 -12.73
N ILE A 105 9.43 -8.36 -13.73
CA ILE A 105 9.44 -9.82 -13.52
C ILE A 105 10.69 -10.24 -12.78
N GLU A 106 11.86 -9.75 -13.16
CA GLU A 106 13.14 -10.06 -12.53
C GLU A 106 13.17 -9.64 -11.06
N ILE A 107 12.73 -8.41 -10.74
CA ILE A 107 12.66 -7.93 -9.35
C ILE A 107 11.73 -8.83 -8.52
N ARG A 108 10.57 -9.21 -9.09
CA ARG A 108 9.62 -10.09 -8.41
C ARG A 108 10.23 -11.46 -8.14
N GLN A 109 10.94 -12.03 -9.12
CA GLN A 109 11.63 -13.31 -8.97
C GLN A 109 12.74 -13.22 -7.92
N ALA A 110 13.56 -12.17 -7.93
CA ALA A 110 14.62 -11.95 -6.94
C ALA A 110 14.05 -11.88 -5.51
N ILE A 111 12.96 -11.14 -5.30
CA ILE A 111 12.29 -11.05 -3.99
C ILE A 111 11.68 -12.40 -3.58
N MET A 112 11.07 -13.14 -4.51
CA MET A 112 10.54 -14.48 -4.23
C MET A 112 11.66 -15.42 -3.78
N THR A 113 12.78 -15.45 -4.52
CA THR A 113 13.98 -16.22 -4.16
C THR A 113 14.47 -15.83 -2.77
N HIS A 114 14.56 -14.54 -2.47
CA HIS A 114 14.96 -14.06 -1.15
C HIS A 114 14.02 -14.55 -0.04
N PHE A 115 12.69 -14.54 -0.26
CA PHE A 115 11.73 -15.02 0.74
C PHE A 115 11.80 -16.53 1.02
N ILE A 116 12.27 -17.33 0.05
CA ILE A 116 12.41 -18.78 0.19
C ILE A 116 13.73 -19.14 0.87
N HIS A 117 14.81 -18.49 0.45
CA HIS A 117 16.17 -18.80 0.92
C HIS A 117 16.53 -18.06 2.21
N GLY A 118 15.89 -16.91 2.49
CA GLY A 118 16.11 -16.10 3.69
C GLY A 118 15.49 -16.66 4.97
N LYS A 119 15.42 -17.99 5.13
CA LYS A 119 14.82 -18.72 6.26
C LYS A 119 15.49 -18.51 7.64
N TYR A 120 16.27 -17.44 7.86
CA TYR A 120 17.10 -17.28 9.06
C TYR A 120 17.07 -15.93 9.78
N TYR A 121 16.14 -15.00 9.52
CA TYR A 121 16.00 -13.82 10.38
C TYR A 121 14.55 -13.33 10.45
N LEU A 122 13.79 -13.88 11.40
CA LEU A 122 12.73 -13.24 12.19
C LEU A 122 12.40 -14.14 13.37
#